data_AF-A0A0D3ER37-F1
#
_entry.id   AF-A0A0D3ER37-F1
#
_cell.length_a   1.000
_cell.length_b   1.000
_cell.length_c   1.000
_cell.angle_alpha   90.00
_cell.angle_beta   90.00
_cell.angle_gamma   90.00
#
_symmetry.space_group_name_H-M   'P 1'
#
loop_
_entity.id
_entity.type
_entity.pdbx_description
1 polymer ?
#
loop_
_entity_poly.entity_id
_entity_poly.type
_entity_poly.pdbx_seq_one_letter_code
_entity_poly.pdbx_strand_id
1 'polypeptide(L)'
;MLNLNLHGDDAAASSAASPEPPAPQAAPAPEVAAAAAVDGAARGDRGYWVETMMRELWAAASMDDARERGARVLDAFGAAVGAGAAARLDAASRQIGFLKRAVLFHHRLRTAQEKAQRELRWQLDDYREQVQRLEASNYALSLHLRQADLRRGGGGGGAMPHGPGNPEIF
;
A
#
# COMPACT_ATOMS: atom_id res chain seq x y z
N MET A 1 -46.58 9.42 -13.94
CA MET A 1 -47.37 10.28 -14.84
C MET A 1 -46.41 11.35 -15.34
N LEU A 2 -45.93 11.26 -16.58
CA LEU A 2 -46.51 11.72 -17.85
C LEU A 2 -45.62 12.88 -18.35
N ASN A 3 -45.03 12.63 -19.52
CA ASN A 3 -44.33 13.58 -20.38
C ASN A 3 -45.13 14.87 -20.61
N LEU A 4 -44.47 15.93 -21.09
CA LEU A 4 -44.75 16.44 -22.44
C LEU A 4 -43.73 17.50 -22.90
N ASN A 5 -43.24 17.23 -24.12
CA ASN A 5 -42.48 18.09 -25.00
C ASN A 5 -43.27 19.32 -25.44
N LEU A 6 -42.58 20.40 -25.82
CA LEU A 6 -42.90 21.29 -26.95
C LEU A 6 -41.63 22.06 -27.33
N HIS A 7 -41.27 22.34 -28.57
CA HIS A 7 -41.69 21.90 -29.91
C HIS A 7 -40.69 22.62 -30.83
N GLY A 8 -40.34 22.01 -31.96
CA GLY A 8 -39.49 22.64 -32.96
C GLY A 8 -39.08 21.66 -34.04
N ASP A 9 -40.08 21.03 -34.65
CA ASP A 9 -39.95 20.40 -35.96
C ASP A 9 -39.52 21.45 -36.98
N ASP A 10 -38.62 21.08 -37.90
CA ASP A 10 -39.04 21.04 -39.30
C ASP A 10 -38.10 20.19 -40.14
N ALA A 11 -38.76 19.36 -40.94
CA ALA A 11 -38.22 18.35 -41.83
C ALA A 11 -37.58 18.97 -43.08
N ALA A 12 -36.51 18.33 -43.57
CA ALA A 12 -36.28 18.15 -45.00
C ALA A 12 -35.26 17.02 -45.28
N ALA A 13 -35.82 15.87 -45.69
CA ALA A 13 -35.41 15.01 -46.80
C ALA A 13 -33.94 14.52 -46.95
N SER A 14 -33.78 13.20 -46.75
CA SER A 14 -33.17 12.18 -47.62
C SER A 14 -31.94 12.52 -48.49
N SER A 15 -30.87 11.74 -48.34
CA SER A 15 -30.43 10.82 -49.42
C SER A 15 -29.38 9.81 -48.93
N ALA A 16 -29.34 8.67 -49.61
CA ALA A 16 -28.70 7.41 -49.28
C ALA A 16 -27.16 7.43 -49.25
N ALA A 17 -26.57 6.69 -48.31
CA ALA A 17 -25.22 6.16 -48.41
C ALA A 17 -25.24 4.69 -47.95
N SER A 18 -25.09 3.78 -48.91
CA SER A 18 -24.98 2.33 -48.71
C SER A 18 -23.76 1.96 -47.85
N PRO A 19 -23.79 0.85 -47.09
CA PRO A 19 -22.62 0.35 -46.36
C PRO A 19 -21.65 -0.36 -47.31
N GLU A 20 -20.39 0.07 -47.26
CA GLU A 20 -19.24 -0.50 -47.96
C GLU A 20 -18.87 -1.88 -47.35
N PRO A 21 -18.60 -2.92 -48.18
CA PRO A 21 -18.30 -4.26 -47.68
C PRO A 21 -16.88 -4.37 -47.09
N PRO A 22 -16.64 -5.20 -46.06
CA PRO A 22 -15.32 -5.34 -45.44
C PRO A 22 -14.36 -6.10 -46.37
N ALA A 23 -13.21 -5.50 -46.65
CA ALA A 23 -12.09 -6.15 -47.33
C ALA A 23 -11.54 -7.33 -46.49
N PRO A 24 -11.02 -8.38 -47.15
CA PRO A 24 -10.57 -9.62 -46.50
C PRO A 24 -9.37 -9.39 -45.60
N GLN A 25 -9.42 -9.90 -44.38
CA GLN A 25 -8.30 -9.96 -43.43
C GLN A 25 -7.14 -10.73 -44.08
N ALA A 26 -6.06 -10.01 -44.38
CA ALA A 26 -4.78 -10.62 -44.68
C ALA A 26 -4.30 -11.38 -43.43
N ALA A 27 -3.92 -12.65 -43.63
CA ALA A 27 -3.27 -13.46 -42.61
C ALA A 27 -2.05 -12.72 -42.01
N PRO A 28 -1.75 -12.88 -40.71
CA PRO A 28 -0.58 -12.25 -40.11
C PRO A 28 0.70 -12.71 -40.82
N ALA A 29 1.53 -11.75 -41.20
CA ALA A 29 2.80 -11.95 -41.89
C ALA A 29 3.75 -12.91 -41.12
N PRO A 30 4.64 -13.65 -41.80
CA PRO A 30 5.51 -14.66 -41.19
C PRO A 30 6.48 -14.12 -40.13
N GLU A 31 6.72 -12.80 -40.11
CA GLU A 31 7.69 -12.15 -39.23
C GLU A 31 7.19 -12.00 -37.77
N VAL A 32 5.89 -11.76 -37.58
CA VAL A 32 5.27 -11.71 -36.24
C VAL A 32 5.10 -13.09 -35.62
N ALA A 33 4.95 -14.14 -36.44
CA ALA A 33 4.94 -15.53 -35.97
C ALA A 33 6.34 -15.98 -35.51
N ALA A 34 7.40 -15.56 -36.22
CA ALA A 34 8.78 -15.86 -35.84
C ALA A 34 9.19 -15.14 -34.53
N ALA A 35 8.79 -13.88 -34.34
CA ALA A 35 9.06 -13.14 -33.11
C ALA A 35 8.33 -13.74 -31.89
N ALA A 36 7.06 -14.14 -32.06
CA ALA A 36 6.30 -14.81 -31.00
C ALA A 36 6.87 -16.20 -30.63
N ALA A 37 7.45 -16.92 -31.60
CA ALA A 37 8.12 -18.19 -31.38
C ALA A 37 9.41 -18.04 -30.55
N VAL A 38 10.19 -16.97 -30.78
CA VAL A 38 11.39 -16.65 -29.99
C VAL A 38 11.02 -16.25 -28.55
N ASP A 39 9.94 -15.50 -28.37
CA ASP A 39 9.40 -15.16 -27.04
C ASP A 39 8.81 -16.39 -26.31
N GLY A 40 8.19 -17.33 -27.04
CA GLY A 40 7.69 -18.60 -26.50
C GLY A 40 8.81 -19.49 -25.97
N ALA A 41 9.94 -19.56 -26.68
CA ALA A 41 11.16 -20.23 -26.24
C ALA A 41 11.69 -19.64 -24.93
N ALA A 42 11.79 -18.31 -24.89
CA ALA A 42 12.32 -17.55 -23.74
C ALA A 42 11.39 -17.58 -22.52
N ARG A 43 10.07 -17.67 -22.71
CA ARG A 43 9.10 -17.82 -21.61
C ARG A 43 8.96 -19.25 -21.11
N GLY A 44 9.60 -20.23 -21.75
CA GLY A 44 9.43 -21.64 -21.40
C GLY A 44 8.01 -22.14 -21.70
N ASP A 45 7.39 -21.63 -22.77
CA ASP A 45 6.03 -22.02 -23.12
C ASP A 45 5.99 -23.49 -23.59
N ARG A 46 5.16 -24.29 -22.93
CA ARG A 46 5.09 -25.73 -23.18
C ARG A 46 4.64 -26.04 -24.60
N GLY A 47 3.74 -25.22 -25.17
CA GLY A 47 3.27 -25.40 -26.54
C GLY A 47 4.39 -25.27 -27.56
N TYR A 48 5.20 -24.22 -27.43
CA TYR A 48 6.36 -23.97 -28.28
C TYR A 48 7.38 -25.12 -28.29
N TRP A 49 7.73 -25.64 -27.11
CA TRP A 49 8.70 -26.74 -27.01
C TRP A 49 8.17 -28.05 -27.59
N VAL A 50 6.87 -28.32 -27.41
CA VAL A 50 6.20 -29.50 -27.98
C VAL A 50 6.12 -29.40 -29.51
N GLU A 51 5.72 -28.25 -30.05
CA GLU A 51 5.66 -28.02 -31.50
C GLU A 51 7.04 -28.11 -32.16
N THR A 52 8.07 -27.53 -31.52
CA THR A 52 9.45 -27.60 -31.99
C THR A 52 9.97 -29.04 -31.97
N MET A 53 9.68 -29.79 -30.90
CA MET A 53 10.04 -31.21 -30.82
C MET A 53 9.35 -32.04 -31.89
N MET A 54 8.04 -31.86 -32.09
CA MET A 54 7.29 -32.56 -33.13
C MET A 54 7.77 -32.22 -34.53
N ARG A 55 8.09 -30.95 -34.80
CA ARG A 55 8.65 -30.51 -36.09
C ARG A 55 10.01 -31.14 -36.39
N GLU A 56 10.91 -31.15 -35.40
CA GLU A 56 12.25 -31.75 -35.56
C GLU A 56 12.19 -33.27 -35.71
N LEU A 57 11.26 -33.94 -35.04
CA LEU A 57 11.04 -35.38 -35.18
C LEU A 57 10.42 -35.75 -36.54
N TRP A 58 9.52 -34.92 -37.07
CA TRP A 58 8.91 -35.14 -38.39
C TRP A 58 9.90 -34.90 -39.54
N ALA A 59 10.85 -33.97 -39.34
CA ALA A 59 11.89 -33.66 -40.32
C ALA A 59 13.06 -34.66 -40.33
N ALA A 60 13.08 -35.64 -39.42
CA ALA A 60 14.18 -36.59 -39.29
C ALA A 60 14.21 -37.62 -40.44
N ALA A 61 15.40 -37.92 -40.95
CA ALA A 61 15.58 -38.86 -42.06
C ALA A 61 15.67 -40.32 -41.60
N SER A 62 15.99 -40.56 -40.33
CA SER A 62 16.14 -41.89 -39.73
C SER A 62 15.82 -41.87 -38.23
N MET A 63 15.62 -43.05 -37.63
CA MET A 63 15.33 -43.16 -36.19
C MET A 63 16.48 -42.61 -35.32
N ASP A 64 17.73 -42.75 -35.77
CA ASP A 64 18.89 -42.24 -35.02
C ASP A 64 19.04 -40.72 -35.17
N ASP A 65 18.72 -40.15 -36.34
CA ASP A 65 18.65 -38.70 -36.55
C ASP A 65 17.52 -38.07 -35.71
N ALA A 66 16.37 -38.75 -35.60
CA ALA A 66 15.26 -38.34 -34.74
C ALA A 66 15.67 -38.31 -33.26
N ARG A 67 16.45 -39.30 -32.80
CA ARG A 67 16.96 -39.34 -31.43
C ARG A 67 17.95 -38.21 -31.14
N GLU A 68 18.87 -37.94 -32.06
CA GLU A 68 19.85 -36.88 -31.89
C GLU A 68 19.19 -35.49 -31.86
N ARG A 69 18.25 -35.24 -32.77
CA ARG A 69 17.46 -34.00 -32.78
C ARG A 69 16.59 -33.85 -31.54
N GLY A 70 15.93 -34.93 -31.12
CA GLY A 70 15.13 -34.95 -29.89
C GLY A 70 15.97 -34.64 -28.64
N ALA A 71 17.18 -35.23 -28.53
CA ALA A 71 18.11 -34.94 -27.44
C ALA A 71 18.51 -33.47 -27.41
N ARG A 72 18.87 -32.88 -28.56
CA ARG A 72 19.23 -31.46 -28.65
C ARG A 72 18.10 -30.52 -28.24
N VAL A 73 16.85 -30.82 -28.61
CA VAL A 73 15.68 -30.01 -28.20
C VAL A 73 15.44 -30.12 -26.69
N LEU A 74 15.59 -31.32 -26.12
CA LEU A 74 15.45 -31.54 -24.67
C LEU A 74 16.56 -30.85 -23.86
N ASP A 75 17.80 -30.86 -24.35
CA ASP A 75 18.91 -30.13 -23.73
C ASP A 75 18.67 -28.62 -23.75
N ALA A 76 18.21 -28.08 -24.89
CA ALA A 76 17.86 -26.67 -25.01
C ALA A 76 16.69 -26.28 -24.09
N PHE A 77 15.67 -27.13 -23.99
CA PHE A 77 14.57 -26.97 -23.04
C PHE A 77 15.06 -27.00 -21.59
N GLY A 78 15.91 -27.97 -21.23
CA GLY A 78 16.50 -28.09 -19.90
C GLY A 78 17.30 -26.85 -19.50
N ALA A 79 18.09 -26.31 -20.43
CA ALA A 79 18.81 -25.06 -20.22
C ALA A 79 17.85 -23.86 -20.01
N ALA A 80 16.80 -23.75 -20.81
CA ALA A 80 15.80 -22.68 -20.69
C ALA A 80 15.02 -22.75 -19.37
N VAL A 81 14.62 -23.95 -18.95
CA VAL A 81 13.94 -24.17 -17.66
C VAL A 81 14.88 -23.88 -16.49
N GLY A 82 16.14 -24.32 -16.56
CA GLY A 82 17.16 -24.04 -15.56
C GLY A 82 17.40 -22.54 -15.37
N ALA A 83 17.55 -21.81 -16.48
CA ALA A 83 17.71 -20.35 -16.46
C ALA A 83 16.47 -19.65 -15.88
N GLY A 84 15.27 -20.07 -16.26
CA GLY A 84 14.01 -19.53 -15.72
C GLY A 84 13.84 -19.79 -14.22
N ALA A 85 14.25 -20.98 -13.74
CA ALA A 85 14.23 -21.31 -12.32
C ALA A 85 15.23 -20.46 -11.53
N ALA A 86 16.46 -20.28 -12.03
CA ALA A 86 17.47 -19.43 -11.40
C ALA A 86 16.99 -17.97 -11.30
N ALA A 87 16.46 -17.41 -12.40
CA ALA A 87 15.91 -16.05 -12.40
C ALA A 87 14.75 -15.88 -11.40
N ARG A 88 13.88 -16.89 -11.25
CA ARG A 88 12.78 -16.88 -10.28
C ARG A 88 13.29 -16.94 -8.84
N LEU A 89 14.31 -17.75 -8.56
CA LEU A 89 14.95 -17.84 -7.25
C LEU A 89 15.65 -16.54 -6.88
N ASP A 90 16.33 -15.90 -7.83
CA ASP A 90 16.96 -14.59 -7.64
C ASP A 90 15.93 -13.50 -7.36
N ALA A 91 14.83 -13.47 -8.12
CA ALA A 91 13.73 -12.54 -7.89
C ALA A 91 13.11 -12.74 -6.50
N ALA A 92 12.84 -13.99 -6.10
CA ALA A 92 12.33 -14.32 -4.77
C ALA A 92 13.32 -13.90 -3.67
N SER A 93 14.62 -14.13 -3.87
CA SER A 93 15.66 -13.74 -2.92
C SER A 93 15.74 -12.23 -2.74
N ARG A 94 15.62 -11.46 -3.83
CA ARG A 94 15.55 -9.99 -3.78
C ARG A 94 14.31 -9.51 -3.03
N GLN A 95 13.16 -10.12 -3.26
CA GLN A 95 11.91 -9.80 -2.54
C GLN A 95 12.02 -10.10 -1.05
N ILE A 96 12.58 -11.24 -0.66
CA ILE A 96 12.85 -11.58 0.74
C ILE A 96 13.78 -10.55 1.38
N GLY A 97 14.83 -10.13 0.66
CA GLY A 97 15.74 -9.07 1.12
C GLY A 97 15.02 -7.74 1.34
N PHE A 98 14.13 -7.36 0.42
CA PHE A 98 13.30 -6.15 0.56
C PHE A 98 12.36 -6.24 1.77
N LEU A 99 11.64 -7.36 1.92
CA LEU A 99 10.73 -7.58 3.03
C LEU A 99 11.46 -7.54 4.38
N LYS A 100 12.63 -8.17 4.49
CA LYS A 100 13.46 -8.11 5.71
C LYS A 100 13.84 -6.67 6.06
N ARG A 101 14.26 -5.87 5.06
CA ARG A 101 14.57 -4.44 5.26
C ARG A 101 13.35 -3.65 5.70
N ALA A 102 12.18 -3.88 5.10
CA ALA A 102 10.94 -3.22 5.46
C ALA A 102 10.52 -3.54 6.91
N VAL A 103 10.63 -4.81 7.31
CA VAL A 103 10.33 -5.25 8.68
C VAL A 103 11.28 -4.61 9.70
N LEU A 104 12.59 -4.61 9.42
CA LEU A 104 13.57 -3.97 10.29
C LEU A 104 13.34 -2.46 10.41
N PHE A 105 13.00 -1.79 9.30
CA PHE A 105 12.66 -0.38 9.29
C PHE A 105 11.41 -0.11 10.15
N HIS A 106 10.35 -0.88 9.96
CA HIS A 106 9.12 -0.75 10.74
C HIS A 106 9.37 -1.00 12.23
N HIS A 107 10.18 -2.00 12.57
CA HIS A 107 10.55 -2.27 13.96
C HIS A 107 11.33 -1.10 14.59
N ARG A 108 12.29 -0.52 13.87
CA ARG A 108 13.05 0.66 14.33
C ARG A 108 12.14 1.87 14.53
N LEU A 109 11.23 2.12 13.60
CA LEU A 109 10.27 3.23 13.70
C LEU A 109 9.34 3.04 14.90
N ARG A 110 8.79 1.84 15.07
CA ARG A 110 7.90 1.49 16.17
C ARG A 110 8.60 1.63 17.52
N THR A 111 9.82 1.12 17.65
CA THR A 111 10.58 1.24 18.91
C THR A 111 10.95 2.69 19.23
N ALA A 112 11.23 3.53 18.23
CA ALA A 112 11.43 4.96 18.42
C ALA A 112 10.15 5.66 18.89
N GLN A 113 9.01 5.36 18.29
CA GLN A 113 7.70 5.88 18.73
C GLN A 113 7.37 5.44 20.16
N GLU A 114 7.61 4.17 20.50
CA GLU A 114 7.39 3.65 21.86
C GLU A 114 8.31 4.32 22.90
N LYS A 115 9.53 4.74 22.52
CA LYS A 115 10.40 5.53 23.39
C LYS A 115 9.86 6.95 23.60
N ALA A 116 9.53 7.64 22.52
CA ALA A 116 8.96 9.00 22.59
C ALA A 116 7.64 9.02 23.38
N GLN A 117 6.77 8.04 23.20
CA GLN A 117 5.55 7.91 23.99
C GLN A 117 5.84 7.67 25.48
N ARG A 118 6.87 6.89 25.83
CA ARG A 118 7.26 6.68 27.22
C ARG A 118 7.81 7.94 27.86
N GLU A 119 8.65 8.69 27.14
CA GLU A 119 9.17 9.98 27.60
C GLU A 119 8.05 10.98 27.85
N LEU A 120 7.09 11.08 26.92
CA LEU A 120 5.92 11.96 27.09
C LEU A 120 5.06 11.55 28.29
N ARG A 121 4.83 10.25 28.50
CA ARG A 121 4.09 9.76 29.68
C ARG A 121 4.81 10.12 30.97
N TRP A 122 6.12 9.92 31.02
CA TRP A 122 6.93 10.29 32.18
C TRP A 122 6.84 11.79 32.49
N GLN A 123 6.91 12.65 31.47
CA GLN A 123 6.72 14.09 31.65
C GLN A 123 5.32 14.44 32.15
N LEU A 124 4.28 13.81 31.63
CA LEU A 124 2.90 14.04 32.10
C LEU A 124 2.73 13.66 33.58
N ASP A 125 3.35 12.55 34.01
CA ASP A 125 3.29 12.12 35.39
C ASP A 125 4.07 13.07 36.32
N ASP A 126 5.25 13.56 35.89
CA ASP A 126 6.02 14.57 36.62
C ASP A 126 5.23 15.89 36.78
N TYR A 127 4.60 16.37 35.70
CA TYR A 127 3.74 17.56 35.76
C TYR A 127 2.53 17.35 36.68
N ARG A 128 1.91 16.16 36.69
CA ARG A 128 0.81 15.85 37.61
C ARG A 128 1.26 15.92 39.07
N GLU A 129 2.42 15.36 39.39
CA GLU A 129 2.97 15.45 40.75
C GLU A 129 3.33 16.89 41.13
N GLN A 130 3.81 17.70 40.19
CA GLN A 130 4.10 19.11 40.43
C GLN A 130 2.82 19.90 40.72
N VAL A 131 1.74 19.66 39.97
CA VAL A 131 0.44 20.28 40.21
C VAL A 131 -0.10 19.90 41.60
N GLN A 132 -0.09 18.61 41.96
CA GLN A 132 -0.53 18.17 43.28
C GLN A 132 0.28 18.80 44.42
N ARG A 133 1.60 18.98 44.26
CA ARG A 133 2.44 19.68 45.23
C ARG A 133 2.07 21.15 45.37
N LEU A 134 1.82 21.83 44.24
CA LEU A 134 1.41 23.23 44.23
C LEU A 134 0.03 23.41 44.88
N GLU A 135 -0.94 22.55 44.55
CA GLU A 135 -2.27 22.52 45.18
C GLU A 135 -2.17 22.36 46.69
N ALA A 136 -1.38 21.39 47.17
CA ALA A 136 -1.15 21.18 48.60
C ALA A 136 -0.50 22.40 49.27
N SER A 137 0.48 23.04 48.62
CA SER A 137 1.14 24.24 49.14
C SER A 137 0.20 25.44 49.20
N ASN A 138 -0.64 25.62 48.18
CA ASN A 138 -1.63 26.69 48.12
C ASN A 138 -2.69 26.49 49.21
N TYR A 139 -3.18 25.25 49.37
CA TYR A 139 -4.10 24.89 50.44
C TYR A 139 -3.51 25.19 51.82
N ALA A 140 -2.27 24.78 52.09
CA ALA A 140 -1.58 25.08 53.35
C ALA A 140 -1.44 26.60 53.59
N LEU A 141 -1.05 27.36 52.56
CA LEU A 141 -0.96 28.82 52.64
C LEU A 141 -2.33 29.46 52.94
N SER A 142 -3.38 29.02 52.25
CA SER A 142 -4.75 29.51 52.46
C SER A 142 -5.24 29.27 53.89
N LEU A 143 -4.88 28.11 54.46
CA LEU A 143 -5.20 27.75 55.84
C LEU A 143 -4.43 28.63 56.83
N HIS A 144 -3.14 28.87 56.60
CA HIS A 144 -2.32 29.76 57.42
C HIS A 144 -2.80 31.20 57.38
N LEU A 145 -3.19 31.73 56.22
CA LEU A 145 -3.77 33.06 56.08
C LEU A 145 -5.07 33.17 56.87
N ARG A 146 -5.98 32.20 56.73
CA ARG A 146 -7.22 32.17 57.53
C ARG A 146 -6.94 32.11 59.03
N GLN A 147 -5.97 31.34 59.47
CA GLN A 147 -5.57 31.28 60.88
C GLN A 147 -4.97 32.61 61.36
N ALA A 148 -4.18 33.31 60.54
CA ALA A 148 -3.64 34.62 60.84
C ALA A 148 -4.74 35.68 60.93
N ASP A 149 -5.72 35.65 60.02
CA ASP A 149 -6.89 36.55 60.05
C ASP A 149 -7.75 36.32 61.28
N LEU A 150 -7.99 35.05 61.66
CA LEU A 150 -8.72 34.72 62.89
C LEU A 150 -7.95 35.16 64.14
N ARG A 151 -6.61 34.99 64.17
CA ARG A 151 -5.77 35.51 65.26
C ARG A 151 -5.72 37.04 65.31
N ARG A 152 -5.76 37.70 64.15
CA ARG A 152 -5.81 39.17 64.02
C ARG A 152 -7.18 39.73 64.41
N GLY A 153 -8.26 39.01 64.09
CA GLY A 153 -9.65 39.34 64.43
C GLY A 153 -10.04 39.04 65.88
N GLY A 154 -9.16 38.38 66.65
CA GLY A 154 -9.34 38.12 68.08
C GLY A 154 -9.13 39.35 68.99
N GLY A 155 -8.81 40.52 68.43
CA GLY A 155 -8.58 41.75 69.18
C GLY A 155 -9.26 42.97 68.55
N GLY A 156 -10.56 43.12 68.78
CA GLY A 156 -11.24 44.42 68.70
C GLY A 156 -11.88 44.80 67.36
N GLY A 157 -13.20 44.60 67.29
CA GLY A 157 -14.18 45.53 66.70
C GLY A 157 -14.04 45.95 65.23
N GLY A 158 -14.92 45.43 64.37
CA GLY A 158 -15.18 46.04 63.07
C GLY A 158 -15.84 45.09 62.08
N ALA A 159 -17.17 45.06 62.08
CA ALA A 159 -17.96 44.42 61.04
C ALA A 159 -17.61 45.03 59.66
N MET A 160 -17.26 44.18 58.69
CA MET A 160 -17.21 44.54 57.27
C MET A 160 -17.99 43.50 56.46
N PRO A 161 -18.98 43.92 55.65
CA PRO A 161 -19.83 43.02 54.89
C PRO A 161 -19.06 42.41 53.73
N HIS A 162 -19.20 41.10 53.55
CA HIS A 162 -18.58 40.36 52.46
C HIS A 162 -19.36 40.67 51.16
N GLY A 163 -18.71 41.28 50.19
CA GLY A 163 -19.22 41.37 48.81
C GLY A 163 -19.29 39.99 48.16
N PRO A 164 -20.12 39.82 47.12
CA PRO A 164 -20.42 38.51 46.55
C PRO A 164 -19.16 37.88 45.95
N GLY A 165 -18.73 36.77 46.52
CA GLY A 165 -17.62 35.97 45.99
C GLY A 165 -17.97 35.42 44.61
N ASN A 166 -17.08 35.62 43.65
CA ASN A 166 -17.10 34.92 42.37
C ASN A 166 -16.79 33.44 42.59
N PRO A 167 -17.71 32.51 42.23
CA PRO A 167 -17.48 31.08 42.31
C PRO A 167 -16.87 30.56 41.00
N GLU A 168 -15.68 31.02 40.61
CA GLU A 168 -14.98 30.50 39.42
C GLU A 168 -13.46 30.55 39.69
N ILE A 169 -12.96 29.66 40.55
CA ILE A 169 -11.55 29.25 40.53
C ILE A 169 -11.54 27.73 40.68
N PHE A 170 -11.17 27.07 39.58
CA PHE A 170 -10.89 25.65 39.42
C PHE A 170 -9.73 25.20 40.32
#